data_AF-A0AAN6JQA3-F1
#
_entry.id   AF-A0AAN6JQA3-F1
#
_cell.length_a   1.000
_cell.length_b   1.000
_cell.length_c   1.000
_cell.angle_alpha   90.00
_cell.angle_beta   90.00
_cell.angle_gamma   90.00
#
_symmetry.space_group_name_H-M   'P 1'
#
loop_
_entity.id
_entity.type
_entity.pdbx_description
1 polymer ?
#
loop_
_entity_poly.entity_id
_entity_poly.type
_entity_poly.pdbx_seq_one_letter_code
_entity_poly.pdbx_strand_id
1 'polypeptide(L)'
;MTASLLASSASASSSRLFASATRFTAASSARRSYASGVATAPAGSQPPVTQTEAPAPQPATLHLKTGQSFPGRSFGAPRSVFGETVFTTSITSYTESLTDPSYQGQLLAFTQPLMGNYGVPNNFTGESPVEHPKDVDVGAMLESNRLQAAGIIVSNLSERFSHYLARESLSTWAARHNVPGISGIDTRALTTLLRDQGSTLGAIKVGDGHEQPPSQDSYVDPMAENLIARVSTTKPYTVHPVGGASAARVHLALLDFGCKANILRSLLRCGASVTVLPWNYDFNAVRDSFDGLFLSNGPGSPYSIPEAIDTVKKAIDEWRRPIFGICMGNQIIGLAAGLKAYRMKFGNRGHNQPVVALASVGTSVRAGRVYITSQNHGYALEYTHGARPGDEGAWPKGWIPWFVNANDGSIEGIKSTPDSGKAVWAAQFHPEHAGGPEDCAGMFEDFVAQVEYAKQSRRVEQGGNFASSTSSASAGGVPAELLGELPRGQPQDVLGSSGSISVAA
;
A
#
# COMPACT_ATOMS: atom_id res chain seq x y z
N MET A 1 -48.25 9.61 -27.05
CA MET A 1 -49.58 10.17 -26.68
C MET A 1 -50.63 9.38 -27.41
N THR A 2 -51.39 8.54 -26.69
CA THR A 2 -52.77 8.10 -27.00
C THR A 2 -53.15 7.15 -25.87
N ALA A 3 -53.92 7.68 -24.92
CA ALA A 3 -54.51 6.94 -23.82
C ALA A 3 -55.92 6.50 -24.23
N SER A 4 -56.36 5.32 -23.76
CA SER A 4 -57.78 5.04 -23.62
C SER A 4 -58.01 4.23 -22.35
N LEU A 5 -58.74 4.85 -21.42
CA LEU A 5 -59.32 4.26 -20.22
C LEU A 5 -60.41 3.26 -20.59
N LEU A 6 -60.59 2.22 -19.77
CA LEU A 6 -61.90 1.65 -19.44
C LEU A 6 -61.80 0.88 -18.11
N ALA A 7 -62.72 1.18 -17.22
CA ALA A 7 -62.91 0.54 -15.92
C ALA A 7 -64.23 -0.25 -15.93
N SER A 8 -64.27 -1.43 -15.30
CA SER A 8 -65.47 -2.01 -14.67
C SER A 8 -65.03 -3.16 -13.74
N SER A 9 -65.20 -2.97 -12.43
CA SER A 9 -66.22 -3.57 -11.55
C SER A 9 -66.09 -5.09 -11.33
N ALA A 10 -65.71 -5.48 -10.09
CA ALA A 10 -65.95 -6.82 -9.58
C ALA A 10 -66.51 -6.76 -8.15
N SER A 11 -67.52 -7.59 -7.94
CA SER A 11 -68.52 -7.65 -6.89
C SER A 11 -68.01 -8.11 -5.53
N ALA A 12 -68.66 -7.61 -4.48
CA ALA A 12 -68.60 -8.15 -3.13
C ALA A 12 -69.54 -9.36 -2.97
N SER A 13 -69.11 -10.38 -2.23
CA SER A 13 -70.01 -11.23 -1.46
C SER A 13 -69.34 -11.67 -0.16
N SER A 14 -70.03 -11.35 0.93
CA SER A 14 -69.73 -11.51 2.34
C SER A 14 -69.84 -12.95 2.86
N SER A 15 -68.98 -13.31 3.81
CA SER A 15 -69.28 -14.29 4.85
C SER A 15 -68.85 -13.74 6.22
N ARG A 16 -69.77 -13.83 7.17
CA ARG A 16 -69.64 -13.39 8.57
C ARG A 16 -68.94 -14.50 9.37
N LEU A 17 -68.18 -14.15 10.41
CA LEU A 17 -68.57 -14.34 11.82
C LEU A 17 -67.41 -14.30 12.84
N PHE A 18 -67.77 -13.73 14.00
CA PHE A 18 -67.25 -13.86 15.36
C PHE A 18 -65.90 -13.25 15.77
N ALA A 19 -66.04 -12.21 16.58
CA ALA A 19 -65.04 -11.59 17.42
C ALA A 19 -64.64 -12.49 18.60
N SER A 20 -63.34 -12.57 18.87
CA SER A 20 -62.79 -12.83 20.20
C SER A 20 -61.75 -11.76 20.48
N ALA A 21 -62.02 -10.95 21.50
CA ALA A 21 -61.16 -9.86 21.93
C ALA A 21 -60.05 -10.40 22.84
N THR A 22 -58.79 -10.29 22.39
CA THR A 22 -57.63 -10.41 23.27
C THR A 22 -56.91 -9.07 23.30
N ARG A 23 -56.94 -8.42 24.47
CA ARG A 23 -56.28 -7.13 24.72
C ARG A 23 -54.76 -7.34 24.68
N PHE A 24 -54.09 -6.76 23.69
CA PHE A 24 -52.65 -6.51 23.78
C PHE A 24 -52.44 -5.17 24.49
N THR A 25 -51.85 -5.21 25.68
CA THR A 25 -51.33 -4.03 26.38
C THR A 25 -50.08 -3.54 25.65
N ALA A 26 -50.18 -2.41 24.95
CA ALA A 26 -49.03 -1.70 24.41
C ALA A 26 -48.21 -1.15 25.58
N ALA A 27 -47.00 -1.68 25.79
CA ALA A 27 -46.02 -1.10 26.68
C ALA A 27 -45.61 0.28 26.14
N SER A 28 -45.73 1.32 26.96
CA SER A 28 -45.29 2.67 26.63
C SER A 28 -43.77 2.68 26.45
N SER A 29 -43.29 2.90 25.22
CA SER A 29 -41.89 3.25 25.01
C SER A 29 -41.67 4.67 25.52
N ALA A 30 -40.90 4.78 26.60
CA ALA A 30 -40.42 6.06 27.08
C ALA A 30 -39.57 6.70 25.96
N ARG A 31 -40.06 7.81 25.39
CA ARG A 31 -39.25 8.70 24.55
C ARG A 31 -38.11 9.24 25.41
N ARG A 32 -36.91 8.67 25.27
CA ARG A 32 -35.68 9.34 25.69
C ARG A 32 -35.49 10.55 24.78
N SER A 33 -35.82 11.72 25.28
CA SER A 33 -35.30 12.98 24.75
C SER A 33 -33.79 12.95 24.94
N TYR A 34 -33.04 12.84 23.84
CA TYR A 34 -31.63 13.25 23.84
C TYR A 34 -31.61 14.78 23.95
N ALA A 35 -31.69 15.29 25.17
CA ALA A 35 -31.23 16.63 25.44
C ALA A 35 -29.73 16.65 25.12
N SER A 36 -29.37 17.43 24.10
CA SER A 36 -28.00 17.70 23.70
C SER A 36 -27.24 18.33 24.86
N GLY A 37 -26.58 17.50 25.66
CA GLY A 37 -25.45 17.96 26.47
C GLY A 37 -24.34 18.30 25.50
N VAL A 38 -24.22 19.59 25.15
CA VAL A 38 -22.98 20.12 24.58
C VAL A 38 -21.92 19.87 25.65
N ALA A 39 -21.10 18.83 25.45
CA ALA A 39 -19.92 18.64 26.25
C ALA A 39 -19.07 19.90 26.06
N THR A 40 -19.01 20.75 27.07
CA THR A 40 -18.11 21.90 27.09
C THR A 40 -16.70 21.34 27.00
N ALA A 41 -16.02 21.66 25.89
CA ALA A 41 -14.62 21.31 25.69
C ALA A 41 -13.81 21.68 26.94
N PRO A 42 -12.84 20.85 27.37
CA PRO A 42 -12.07 21.12 28.57
C PRO A 42 -11.44 22.52 28.48
N ALA A 43 -11.56 23.28 29.58
CA ALA A 43 -11.01 24.62 29.72
C ALA A 43 -9.49 24.55 29.46
N GLY A 44 -9.06 25.08 28.32
CA GLY A 44 -7.67 24.99 27.83
C GLY A 44 -7.54 24.51 26.38
N SER A 45 -8.60 24.02 25.75
CA SER A 45 -8.58 23.68 24.32
C SER A 45 -8.57 24.95 23.46
N GLN A 46 -7.47 25.16 22.72
CA GLN A 46 -7.41 26.15 21.64
C GLN A 46 -8.58 25.90 20.67
N PRO A 47 -9.20 26.94 20.09
CA PRO A 47 -10.24 26.75 19.07
C PRO A 47 -9.68 25.89 17.93
N PRO A 48 -10.50 25.01 17.32
CA PRO A 48 -10.03 24.15 16.23
C PRO A 48 -9.52 25.04 15.09
N VAL A 49 -8.25 24.83 14.71
CA VAL A 49 -7.67 25.47 13.54
C VAL A 49 -8.38 24.89 12.32
N THR A 50 -9.00 25.75 11.50
CA THR A 50 -9.75 25.34 10.30
C THR A 50 -9.21 25.98 9.03
N GLN A 51 -8.20 26.83 9.16
CA GLN A 51 -7.47 27.49 8.06
C GLN A 51 -6.10 27.92 8.58
N THR A 52 -5.12 28.00 7.70
CA THR A 52 -3.76 28.49 7.99
C THR A 52 -3.29 29.37 6.85
N GLU A 53 -2.40 30.31 7.15
CA GLU A 53 -1.83 31.19 6.13
C GLU A 53 -1.04 30.35 5.10
N ALA A 54 -1.29 30.59 3.82
CA ALA A 54 -0.65 29.91 2.72
C ALA A 54 -0.25 30.94 1.64
N PRO A 55 0.74 30.64 0.79
CA PRO A 55 1.10 31.52 -0.32
C PRO A 55 -0.11 31.84 -1.20
N ALA A 56 -0.19 33.09 -1.66
CA ALA A 56 -1.27 33.52 -2.53
C ALA A 56 -1.27 32.69 -3.84
N PRO A 57 -2.43 32.22 -4.32
CA PRO A 57 -2.51 31.49 -5.57
C PRO A 57 -2.07 32.34 -6.76
N GLN A 58 -1.20 31.78 -7.60
CA GLN A 58 -0.73 32.38 -8.85
C GLN A 58 -1.30 31.60 -10.04
N PRO A 59 -1.36 32.19 -11.24
CA PRO A 59 -1.58 31.44 -12.46
C PRO A 59 -0.55 30.31 -12.60
N ALA A 60 -1.00 29.12 -12.98
CA ALA A 60 -0.14 27.96 -13.18
C ALA A 60 -0.63 27.09 -14.33
N THR A 61 0.26 26.30 -14.92
CA THR A 61 -0.09 25.31 -15.95
C THR A 61 0.67 24.01 -15.69
N LEU A 62 -0.03 22.88 -15.77
CA LEU A 62 0.60 21.58 -15.94
C LEU A 62 0.85 21.34 -17.43
N HIS A 63 2.11 21.30 -17.84
CA HIS A 63 2.50 20.89 -19.19
C HIS A 63 2.97 19.45 -19.18
N LEU A 64 2.45 18.64 -20.11
CA LEU A 64 2.93 17.28 -20.32
C LEU A 64 3.91 17.27 -21.49
N LYS A 65 4.92 16.40 -21.43
CA LYS A 65 5.89 16.19 -22.52
C LYS A 65 5.20 15.79 -23.83
N THR A 66 4.07 15.10 -23.72
CA THR A 66 3.19 14.71 -24.84
C THR A 66 2.43 15.88 -25.50
N GLY A 67 2.58 17.11 -25.00
CA GLY A 67 2.11 18.34 -25.62
C GLY A 67 0.84 18.94 -25.01
N GLN A 68 0.09 18.18 -24.21
CA GLN A 68 -1.11 18.66 -23.55
C GLN A 68 -0.76 19.62 -22.41
N SER A 69 -1.61 20.63 -22.20
CA SER A 69 -1.44 21.63 -21.14
C SER A 69 -2.76 21.84 -20.41
N PHE A 70 -2.69 21.88 -19.08
CA PHE A 70 -3.85 22.06 -18.20
C PHE A 70 -3.64 23.32 -17.35
N PRO A 71 -4.29 24.45 -17.69
CA PRO A 71 -4.20 25.67 -16.90
C PRO A 71 -4.95 25.50 -15.58
N GLY A 72 -4.46 26.15 -14.53
CA GLY A 72 -5.01 26.09 -13.19
C GLY A 72 -4.48 27.19 -12.29
N ARG A 73 -4.61 26.99 -10.98
CA ARG A 73 -4.14 27.94 -9.95
C ARG A 73 -3.16 27.23 -9.02
N SER A 74 -2.02 27.85 -8.77
CA SER A 74 -1.03 27.29 -7.86
C SER A 74 -1.53 27.27 -6.41
N PHE A 75 -1.03 26.31 -5.65
CA PHE A 75 -1.04 26.31 -4.19
C PHE A 75 0.28 25.69 -3.72
N GLY A 76 0.55 25.70 -2.41
CA GLY A 76 1.84 25.22 -1.92
C GLY A 76 2.99 26.16 -2.30
N ALA A 77 4.16 25.59 -2.59
CA ALA A 77 5.35 26.39 -2.87
C ALA A 77 5.24 27.16 -4.20
N PRO A 78 5.59 28.46 -4.24
CA PRO A 78 5.52 29.29 -5.44
C PRO A 78 6.72 29.04 -6.38
N ARG A 79 6.87 27.81 -6.85
CA ARG A 79 7.97 27.40 -7.73
C ARG A 79 7.51 26.44 -8.82
N SER A 80 8.26 26.40 -9.91
CA SER A 80 8.07 25.40 -10.95
C SER A 80 8.83 24.10 -10.62
N VAL A 81 8.31 22.97 -11.08
CA VAL A 81 8.92 21.64 -10.88
C VAL A 81 8.66 20.73 -12.07
N PHE A 82 9.57 19.78 -12.31
CA PHE A 82 9.44 18.70 -13.28
C PHE A 82 9.30 17.36 -12.55
N GLY A 83 8.64 16.40 -13.18
CA GLY A 83 8.56 15.03 -12.66
C GLY A 83 7.79 14.11 -13.59
N GLU A 84 7.70 12.83 -13.22
CA GLU A 84 6.79 11.89 -13.89
C GLU A 84 5.36 12.13 -13.40
N THR A 85 4.44 12.42 -14.32
CA THR A 85 3.02 12.63 -14.01
C THR A 85 2.31 11.30 -13.90
N VAL A 86 1.77 11.04 -12.71
CA VAL A 86 1.06 9.81 -12.36
C VAL A 86 -0.29 10.16 -11.73
N PHE A 87 -1.19 9.19 -11.64
CA PHE A 87 -2.45 9.35 -10.93
C PHE A 87 -2.63 8.26 -9.88
N THR A 88 -3.45 8.54 -8.87
CA THR A 88 -3.92 7.56 -7.89
C THR A 88 -5.44 7.59 -7.77
N THR A 89 -6.04 6.41 -7.66
CA THR A 89 -7.49 6.25 -7.44
C THR A 89 -7.91 6.33 -5.97
N SER A 90 -6.96 6.56 -5.05
CA SER A 90 -7.24 6.69 -3.63
C SER A 90 -8.22 7.84 -3.33
N ILE A 91 -9.31 7.51 -2.65
CA ILE A 91 -10.40 8.46 -2.33
C ILE A 91 -10.10 9.21 -1.02
N THR A 92 -9.39 8.57 -0.11
CA THR A 92 -8.94 9.12 1.17
C THR A 92 -7.42 9.05 1.27
N SER A 93 -6.87 9.55 2.38
CA SER A 93 -5.47 9.33 2.76
C SER A 93 -4.46 9.99 1.83
N TYR A 94 -4.75 11.24 1.43
CA TYR A 94 -3.83 12.07 0.65
C TYR A 94 -2.57 12.40 1.46
N THR A 95 -2.65 12.51 2.78
CA THR A 95 -1.48 12.76 3.64
C THR A 95 -0.48 11.61 3.62
N GLU A 96 -0.98 10.39 3.74
CA GLU A 96 -0.23 9.14 3.67
C GLU A 96 0.32 8.93 2.27
N SER A 97 -0.51 9.12 1.24
CA SER A 97 -0.06 9.06 -0.16
C SER A 97 1.06 10.06 -0.43
N LEU A 98 0.93 11.31 0.02
CA LEU A 98 1.92 12.35 -0.24
C LEU A 98 3.24 12.18 0.54
N THR A 99 3.22 11.40 1.62
CA THR A 99 4.41 11.03 2.41
C THR A 99 4.97 9.66 2.07
N ASP A 100 4.37 8.90 1.15
CA ASP A 100 4.91 7.62 0.67
C ASP A 100 6.18 7.85 -0.16
N PRO A 101 7.35 7.33 0.26
CA PRO A 101 8.61 7.50 -0.48
C PRO A 101 8.59 7.02 -1.92
N SER A 102 7.67 6.12 -2.28
CA SER A 102 7.52 5.58 -3.63
C SER A 102 7.11 6.65 -4.66
N TYR A 103 6.56 7.80 -4.21
CA TYR A 103 6.23 8.95 -5.08
C TYR A 103 7.39 9.92 -5.32
N GLN A 104 8.60 9.64 -4.85
CA GLN A 104 9.76 10.50 -5.07
C GLN A 104 9.93 10.83 -6.56
N GLY A 105 10.01 12.12 -6.90
CA GLY A 105 10.16 12.59 -8.29
C GLY A 105 8.87 12.59 -9.13
N GLN A 106 7.73 12.20 -8.56
CA GLN A 106 6.45 12.12 -9.29
C GLN A 106 5.55 13.33 -9.00
N LEU A 107 4.82 13.77 -10.03
CA LEU A 107 3.71 14.72 -9.93
C LEU A 107 2.42 13.91 -9.75
N LEU A 108 1.83 13.96 -8.55
CA LEU A 108 0.74 13.09 -8.17
C LEU A 108 -0.63 13.75 -8.42
N ALA A 109 -1.39 13.18 -9.36
CA ALA A 109 -2.77 13.54 -9.60
C ALA A 109 -3.75 12.69 -8.78
N PHE A 110 -4.63 13.35 -8.05
CA PHE A 110 -5.71 12.68 -7.31
C PHE A 110 -6.98 12.63 -8.17
N THR A 111 -7.56 11.44 -8.33
CA THR A 111 -8.87 11.32 -8.99
C THR A 111 -10.00 11.83 -8.10
N GLN A 112 -9.82 11.79 -6.77
CA GLN A 112 -10.79 12.36 -5.84
C GLN A 112 -10.83 13.89 -6.01
N PRO A 113 -11.99 14.49 -6.34
CA PRO A 113 -12.05 15.88 -6.73
C PRO A 113 -11.80 16.86 -5.59
N LEU A 114 -12.16 16.49 -4.34
CA LEU A 114 -12.06 17.37 -3.17
C LEU A 114 -10.85 16.98 -2.32
N MET A 115 -9.78 17.76 -2.37
CA MET A 115 -8.55 17.51 -1.61
C MET A 115 -8.29 18.57 -0.53
N GLY A 116 -7.65 18.17 0.57
CA GLY A 116 -7.33 19.08 1.70
C GLY A 116 -8.44 19.25 2.73
N ASN A 117 -9.59 18.60 2.57
CA ASN A 117 -10.79 18.76 3.38
C ASN A 117 -10.61 18.43 4.88
N TYR A 118 -9.72 17.49 5.22
CA TYR A 118 -9.39 17.15 6.61
C TYR A 118 -8.05 17.72 7.08
N GLY A 119 -7.43 18.63 6.31
CA GLY A 119 -6.17 19.27 6.67
C GLY A 119 -5.02 18.29 6.75
N VAL A 120 -3.99 18.64 7.51
CA VAL A 120 -2.79 17.82 7.73
C VAL A 120 -2.55 17.70 9.23
N PRO A 121 -2.30 16.48 9.76
CA PRO A 121 -1.99 16.30 11.17
C PRO A 121 -0.55 16.72 11.49
N ASN A 122 -0.21 16.77 12.78
CA ASN A 122 1.19 16.93 13.17
C ASN A 122 1.95 15.65 12.84
N ASN A 123 2.82 15.69 11.82
CA ASN A 123 3.54 14.52 11.35
C ASN A 123 4.67 14.05 12.29
N PHE A 124 5.11 14.88 13.26
CA PHE A 124 6.26 14.56 14.12
C PHE A 124 5.85 14.07 15.51
N THR A 125 4.60 13.62 15.68
CA THR A 125 4.19 12.95 16.91
C THR A 125 4.64 11.49 16.90
N GLY A 126 4.85 10.90 18.08
CA GLY A 126 5.06 9.46 18.22
C GLY A 126 3.77 8.64 18.13
N GLU A 127 2.66 9.28 17.76
CA GLU A 127 1.36 8.65 17.55
C GLU A 127 1.31 8.05 16.14
N SER A 128 0.49 7.02 15.95
CA SER A 128 0.17 6.52 14.60
C SER A 128 -1.26 6.90 14.21
N PRO A 129 -1.58 6.93 12.91
CA PRO A 129 -2.93 7.26 12.44
C PRO A 129 -3.99 6.25 12.88
N VAL A 130 -3.57 5.05 13.31
CA VAL A 130 -4.45 3.94 13.69
C VAL A 130 -4.58 3.81 15.23
N GLU A 131 -3.77 4.56 16.00
CA GLU A 131 -3.76 4.54 17.48
C GLU A 131 -3.70 3.12 18.09
N HIS A 132 -2.93 2.21 17.48
CA HIS A 132 -2.87 0.82 17.93
C HIS A 132 -2.11 0.72 19.27
N PRO A 133 -2.57 -0.06 20.27
CA PRO A 133 -1.95 -0.12 21.61
C PRO A 133 -0.52 -0.67 21.62
N LYS A 134 -0.09 -1.33 20.53
CA LYS A 134 1.29 -1.80 20.33
C LYS A 134 2.12 -0.90 19.41
N ASP A 135 1.61 0.27 19.05
CA ASP A 135 2.41 1.25 18.31
C ASP A 135 3.54 1.79 19.17
N VAL A 136 4.66 2.02 18.51
CA VAL A 136 5.81 2.71 19.06
C VAL A 136 6.14 3.86 18.13
N ASP A 137 6.76 4.89 18.69
CA ASP A 137 7.23 6.03 17.92
C ASP A 137 8.31 5.57 16.92
N VAL A 138 8.03 5.76 15.63
CA VAL A 138 8.94 5.46 14.52
C VAL A 138 9.48 6.72 13.84
N GLY A 139 9.31 7.88 14.47
CA GLY A 139 9.82 9.18 14.02
C GLY A 139 8.90 9.96 13.07
N ALA A 140 7.73 9.41 12.74
CA ALA A 140 6.69 10.08 11.98
C ALA A 140 5.31 9.50 12.33
N MET A 141 4.25 10.30 12.20
CA MET A 141 2.86 9.86 12.27
C MET A 141 2.38 9.33 10.91
N LEU A 142 2.72 10.00 9.82
CA LEU A 142 2.41 9.57 8.46
C LEU A 142 3.46 8.54 7.97
N GLU A 143 3.53 8.31 6.66
CA GLU A 143 4.34 7.24 6.07
C GLU A 143 5.81 7.59 5.91
N SER A 144 6.17 8.87 6.02
CA SER A 144 7.53 9.33 6.26
C SER A 144 7.50 10.75 6.85
N ASN A 145 8.66 11.29 7.23
CA ASN A 145 8.76 12.59 7.92
C ASN A 145 8.56 13.83 7.00
N ARG A 146 8.35 13.65 5.70
CA ARG A 146 8.22 14.74 4.73
C ARG A 146 7.34 14.38 3.54
N LEU A 147 6.94 15.40 2.78
CA LEU A 147 6.40 15.19 1.43
C LEU A 147 7.44 14.54 0.51
N GLN A 148 7.03 13.51 -0.20
CA GLN A 148 7.87 12.75 -1.13
C GLN A 148 7.46 13.02 -2.58
N ALA A 149 6.17 13.24 -2.84
CA ALA A 149 5.70 13.68 -4.15
C ALA A 149 6.35 15.03 -4.54
N ALA A 150 6.83 15.13 -5.78
CA ALA A 150 7.47 16.34 -6.30
C ALA A 150 6.48 17.47 -6.60
N GLY A 151 5.21 17.13 -6.83
CA GLY A 151 4.12 18.10 -7.02
C GLY A 151 2.74 17.47 -6.85
N ILE A 152 1.75 18.30 -6.57
CA ILE A 152 0.39 17.88 -6.22
C ILE A 152 -0.60 18.40 -7.27
N ILE A 153 -1.38 17.52 -7.89
CA ILE A 153 -2.37 17.90 -8.92
C ILE A 153 -3.76 17.52 -8.42
N VAL A 154 -4.63 18.51 -8.27
CA VAL A 154 -6.00 18.32 -7.74
C VAL A 154 -7.03 19.03 -8.62
N SER A 155 -8.27 18.54 -8.55
CA SER A 155 -9.38 19.24 -9.19
C SER A 155 -9.81 20.45 -8.36
N ASN A 156 -10.15 20.23 -7.10
CA ASN A 156 -10.58 21.27 -6.17
C ASN A 156 -9.79 21.17 -4.86
N LEU A 157 -9.18 22.29 -4.47
CA LEU A 157 -8.45 22.43 -3.21
C LEU A 157 -9.38 23.02 -2.14
N SER A 158 -9.50 22.34 -1.02
CA SER A 158 -10.21 22.85 0.16
C SER A 158 -9.32 23.86 0.88
N GLU A 159 -9.70 25.14 0.84
CA GLU A 159 -9.00 26.22 1.54
C GLU A 159 -9.21 26.14 3.06
N ARG A 160 -10.39 25.65 3.47
CA ARG A 160 -10.74 25.36 4.86
C ARG A 160 -10.74 23.85 5.08
N PHE A 161 -10.31 23.45 6.27
CA PHE A 161 -10.25 22.07 6.70
C PHE A 161 -10.96 21.87 8.03
N SER A 162 -11.40 20.64 8.30
CA SER A 162 -12.03 20.31 9.57
C SER A 162 -11.80 18.84 9.93
N HIS A 163 -10.86 18.61 10.84
CA HIS A 163 -10.61 17.32 11.47
C HIS A 163 -9.94 17.53 12.83
N TYR A 164 -10.24 16.71 13.83
CA TYR A 164 -9.72 16.92 15.20
C TYR A 164 -8.19 16.80 15.29
N LEU A 165 -7.59 16.00 14.40
CA LEU A 165 -6.14 15.88 14.27
C LEU A 165 -5.50 16.99 13.42
N ALA A 166 -6.28 17.77 12.67
CA ALA A 166 -5.72 18.75 11.75
C ALA A 166 -4.99 19.88 12.48
N ARG A 167 -3.88 20.33 11.90
CA ARG A 167 -3.05 21.43 12.41
C ARG A 167 -2.81 22.50 11.37
N GLU A 168 -2.77 22.12 10.09
CA GLU A 168 -2.60 23.06 8.98
C GLU A 168 -3.30 22.60 7.70
N SER A 169 -3.43 23.52 6.74
CA SER A 169 -3.99 23.22 5.42
C SER A 169 -2.98 22.47 4.55
N LEU A 170 -3.48 21.74 3.54
CA LEU A 170 -2.63 21.10 2.53
C LEU A 170 -1.71 22.12 1.81
N SER A 171 -2.19 23.34 1.56
CA SER A 171 -1.40 24.39 0.91
C SER A 171 -0.26 24.90 1.78
N THR A 172 -0.53 25.18 3.06
CA THR A 172 0.51 25.60 4.02
C THR A 172 1.57 24.50 4.17
N TRP A 173 1.12 23.24 4.29
CA TRP A 173 2.03 22.11 4.42
C TRP A 173 2.92 21.93 3.18
N ALA A 174 2.33 21.96 1.98
CA ALA A 174 3.07 21.86 0.72
C ALA A 174 4.09 22.99 0.57
N ALA A 175 3.73 24.23 0.90
CA ALA A 175 4.64 25.38 0.90
C ALA A 175 5.80 25.17 1.87
N ARG A 176 5.52 24.71 3.09
CA ARG A 176 6.53 24.44 4.13
C ARG A 176 7.55 23.38 3.73
N HIS A 177 7.14 22.42 2.89
CA HIS A 177 8.02 21.40 2.32
C HIS A 177 8.59 21.75 0.95
N ASN A 178 8.39 22.99 0.47
CA ASN A 178 8.84 23.46 -0.84
C ASN A 178 8.29 22.63 -2.03
N VAL A 179 7.06 22.11 -1.90
CA VAL A 179 6.36 21.34 -2.93
C VAL A 179 5.25 22.19 -3.56
N PRO A 180 5.25 22.39 -4.87
CA PRO A 180 4.18 23.10 -5.55
C PRO A 180 2.96 22.21 -5.78
N GLY A 181 1.79 22.81 -5.75
CA GLY A 181 0.53 22.20 -6.13
C GLY A 181 -0.19 23.00 -7.20
N ILE A 182 -1.06 22.35 -7.98
CA ILE A 182 -1.93 22.98 -8.96
C ILE A 182 -3.37 22.47 -8.79
N SER A 183 -4.30 23.42 -8.73
CA SER A 183 -5.74 23.20 -8.55
C SER A 183 -6.51 23.70 -9.77
N GLY A 184 -7.77 23.30 -9.91
CA GLY A 184 -8.62 23.63 -11.06
C GLY A 184 -8.39 22.72 -12.27
N ILE A 185 -7.70 21.59 -12.08
CA ILE A 185 -7.38 20.64 -13.15
C ILE A 185 -8.54 19.67 -13.34
N ASP A 186 -8.93 19.41 -14.59
CA ASP A 186 -9.79 18.26 -14.88
C ASP A 186 -8.96 16.97 -14.71
N THR A 187 -8.89 16.50 -13.47
CA THR A 187 -8.11 15.31 -13.12
C THR A 187 -8.69 14.04 -13.74
N ARG A 188 -9.98 14.04 -14.16
CA ARG A 188 -10.57 12.93 -14.92
C ARG A 188 -10.05 12.91 -16.36
N ALA A 189 -10.00 14.06 -17.03
CA ALA A 189 -9.40 14.17 -18.36
C ALA A 189 -7.91 13.79 -18.33
N LEU A 190 -7.16 14.31 -17.35
CA LEU A 190 -5.76 13.95 -17.14
C LEU A 190 -5.58 12.44 -16.89
N THR A 191 -6.39 11.85 -16.01
CA THR A 191 -6.31 10.40 -15.72
C THR A 191 -6.62 9.55 -16.95
N THR A 192 -7.64 9.93 -17.73
CA THR A 192 -8.00 9.25 -18.98
C THR A 192 -6.83 9.29 -19.97
N LEU A 193 -6.22 10.47 -20.13
CA LEU A 193 -5.04 10.65 -20.96
C LEU A 193 -3.89 9.72 -20.53
N LEU A 194 -3.51 9.75 -19.25
CA LEU A 194 -2.40 8.94 -18.71
C LEU A 194 -2.69 7.45 -18.80
N ARG A 195 -3.93 7.01 -18.63
CA ARG A 195 -4.32 5.60 -18.83
C ARG A 195 -4.15 5.17 -20.29
N ASP A 196 -4.52 6.05 -21.23
CA ASP A 196 -4.57 5.72 -22.66
C ASP A 196 -3.18 5.81 -23.32
N GLN A 197 -2.30 6.71 -22.90
CA GLN A 197 -0.95 6.87 -23.47
C GLN A 197 0.18 6.36 -22.55
N GLY A 198 -0.10 6.15 -21.26
CA GLY A 198 0.88 5.87 -20.22
C GLY A 198 1.28 7.10 -19.40
N SER A 199 1.94 6.85 -18.27
CA SER A 199 2.58 7.90 -17.47
C SER A 199 3.58 8.66 -18.33
N THR A 200 3.66 9.98 -18.14
CA THR A 200 4.51 10.86 -18.97
C THR A 200 5.18 11.92 -18.12
N LEU A 201 6.29 12.46 -18.60
CA LEU A 201 6.95 13.58 -17.91
C LEU A 201 6.07 14.82 -17.99
N GLY A 202 6.06 15.59 -16.91
CA GLY A 202 5.30 16.82 -16.80
C GLY A 202 6.07 17.90 -16.06
N ALA A 203 5.57 19.12 -16.19
CA ALA A 203 6.06 20.29 -15.49
C ALA A 203 4.89 21.10 -14.94
N ILE A 204 4.90 21.39 -13.64
CA ILE A 204 4.02 22.41 -13.06
C ILE A 204 4.79 23.73 -13.16
N LYS A 205 4.31 24.65 -14.01
CA LYS A 205 4.84 26.00 -14.10
C LYS A 205 3.98 26.97 -13.33
N VAL A 206 4.58 27.83 -12.54
CA VAL A 206 3.90 28.77 -11.64
C VAL A 206 4.38 30.20 -11.92
N GLY A 207 3.43 31.15 -12.00
CA GLY A 207 3.71 32.58 -12.14
C GLY A 207 4.00 32.99 -13.58
N ASP A 208 4.88 33.96 -13.75
CA ASP A 208 5.17 34.55 -15.06
C ASP A 208 5.67 33.50 -16.08
N GLY A 209 5.10 33.53 -17.28
CA GLY A 209 5.43 32.58 -18.33
C GLY A 209 4.89 31.17 -18.10
N HIS A 210 3.95 30.95 -17.16
CA HIS A 210 3.34 29.64 -16.94
C HIS A 210 2.61 29.08 -18.17
N GLU A 211 2.20 29.91 -19.12
CA GLU A 211 1.51 29.45 -20.35
C GLU A 211 2.48 28.85 -21.37
N GLN A 212 3.76 29.21 -21.29
CA GLN A 212 4.77 28.78 -22.25
C GLN A 212 5.28 27.38 -21.90
N PRO A 213 5.03 26.36 -22.74
CA PRO A 213 5.50 25.01 -22.47
C PRO A 213 7.04 24.97 -22.40
N PRO A 214 7.63 24.18 -21.50
CA PRO A 214 9.08 23.92 -21.52
C PRO A 214 9.53 23.31 -22.85
N SER A 215 10.81 23.49 -23.19
CA SER A 215 11.40 22.75 -24.31
C SER A 215 11.39 21.24 -24.05
N GLN A 216 11.32 20.45 -25.11
CA GLN A 216 11.28 18.98 -25.00
C GLN A 216 12.49 18.38 -24.25
N ASP A 217 13.66 19.01 -24.40
CA ASP A 217 14.90 18.59 -23.73
C ASP A 217 14.96 18.96 -22.25
N SER A 218 14.05 19.83 -21.77
CA SER A 218 13.98 20.19 -20.35
C SER A 218 13.36 19.09 -19.48
N TYR A 219 12.60 18.17 -20.08
CA TYR A 219 11.96 17.07 -19.36
C TYR A 219 12.96 15.95 -19.07
N VAL A 220 13.44 15.90 -17.83
CA VAL A 220 14.30 14.83 -17.30
C VAL A 220 13.45 13.74 -16.67
N ASP A 221 13.72 12.47 -16.99
CA ASP A 221 13.03 11.34 -16.35
C ASP A 221 13.64 11.04 -14.98
N PRO A 222 12.93 11.31 -13.87
CA PRO A 222 13.43 11.00 -12.53
C PRO A 222 13.59 9.49 -12.32
N MET A 223 12.87 8.64 -13.07
CA MET A 223 12.95 7.18 -12.94
C MET A 223 14.27 6.59 -13.46
N ALA A 224 15.06 7.38 -14.20
CA ALA A 224 16.41 7.00 -14.64
C ALA A 224 17.48 7.20 -13.54
N GLU A 225 17.15 7.90 -12.46
CA GLU A 225 18.05 8.14 -11.33
C GLU A 225 17.86 7.09 -10.23
N ASN A 226 18.88 6.90 -9.39
CA ASN A 226 18.73 6.15 -8.14
C ASN A 226 18.00 7.03 -7.10
N LEU A 227 16.67 7.01 -7.17
CA LEU A 227 15.81 7.74 -6.23
C LEU A 227 15.85 7.15 -4.81
N ILE A 228 16.17 5.85 -4.69
CA ILE A 228 16.28 5.14 -3.41
C ILE A 228 17.36 5.78 -2.54
N ALA A 229 18.49 6.19 -3.13
CA ALA A 229 19.55 6.89 -2.41
C ALA A 229 19.12 8.23 -1.77
N ARG A 230 17.99 8.83 -2.21
CA ARG A 230 17.44 10.07 -1.64
C ARG A 230 16.47 9.84 -0.48
N VAL A 231 15.94 8.64 -0.34
CA VAL A 231 14.88 8.30 0.62
C VAL A 231 15.28 7.26 1.66
N SER A 232 16.29 6.45 1.36
CA SER A 232 16.84 5.46 2.30
C SER A 232 17.53 6.14 3.49
N THR A 233 17.51 5.49 4.64
CA THR A 233 18.31 5.87 5.78
C THR A 233 19.80 5.92 5.44
N THR A 234 20.52 6.85 6.05
CA THR A 234 21.97 7.01 5.86
C THR A 234 22.79 6.19 6.84
N LYS A 235 22.19 5.74 7.95
CA LYS A 235 22.86 4.98 9.00
C LYS A 235 21.93 3.90 9.57
N PRO A 236 22.48 2.75 9.98
CA PRO A 236 21.72 1.76 10.72
C PRO A 236 21.10 2.33 11.99
N TYR A 237 19.86 1.96 12.27
CA TYR A 237 19.21 2.21 13.56
C TYR A 237 18.30 1.03 13.92
N THR A 238 18.03 0.86 15.22
CA THR A 238 17.19 -0.24 15.70
C THR A 238 15.99 0.31 16.46
N VAL A 239 14.82 -0.25 16.17
CA VAL A 239 13.58 0.03 16.90
C VAL A 239 13.10 -1.27 17.52
N HIS A 240 12.62 -1.18 18.76
CA HIS A 240 12.16 -2.30 19.56
C HIS A 240 10.63 -2.27 19.71
N PRO A 241 9.98 -3.43 19.84
CA PRO A 241 8.54 -3.47 20.09
C PRO A 241 8.24 -2.92 21.49
N VAL A 242 6.95 -2.75 21.79
CA VAL A 242 6.50 -2.43 23.16
C VAL A 242 7.08 -3.46 24.14
N GLY A 243 7.67 -2.96 25.25
CA GLY A 243 8.41 -3.78 26.22
C GLY A 243 9.93 -3.86 25.94
N GLY A 244 10.42 -3.25 24.87
CA GLY A 244 11.84 -3.11 24.58
C GLY A 244 12.48 -4.38 24.00
N ALA A 245 13.82 -4.38 23.90
CA ALA A 245 14.59 -5.47 23.27
C ALA A 245 14.33 -6.84 23.90
N SER A 246 14.15 -6.91 25.21
CA SER A 246 13.89 -8.16 25.94
C SER A 246 12.52 -8.78 25.65
N ALA A 247 11.56 -7.98 25.19
CA ALA A 247 10.23 -8.44 24.81
C ALA A 247 10.16 -8.94 23.35
N ALA A 248 11.24 -8.77 22.57
CA ALA A 248 11.26 -9.13 21.17
C ALA A 248 11.31 -10.65 20.96
N ARG A 249 10.38 -11.16 20.15
CA ARG A 249 10.34 -12.57 19.72
C ARG A 249 11.51 -12.89 18.77
N VAL A 250 11.76 -11.96 17.84
CA VAL A 250 12.75 -12.08 16.77
C VAL A 250 13.46 -10.75 16.55
N HIS A 251 14.66 -10.80 15.97
CA HIS A 251 15.39 -9.61 15.53
C HIS A 251 15.55 -9.62 14.00
N LEU A 252 14.92 -8.68 13.32
CA LEU A 252 14.92 -8.58 11.86
C LEU A 252 15.90 -7.52 11.38
N ALA A 253 16.55 -7.79 10.25
CA ALA A 253 17.12 -6.74 9.41
C ALA A 253 16.06 -6.25 8.43
N LEU A 254 16.03 -4.95 8.15
CA LEU A 254 15.23 -4.34 7.09
C LEU A 254 16.14 -3.54 6.16
N LEU A 255 16.22 -3.91 4.88
CA LEU A 255 16.87 -3.06 3.87
C LEU A 255 15.89 -1.98 3.44
N ASP A 256 16.28 -0.72 3.68
CA ASP A 256 15.46 0.45 3.47
C ASP A 256 15.60 0.99 2.05
N PHE A 257 14.62 0.66 1.20
CA PHE A 257 14.51 1.20 -0.15
C PHE A 257 13.65 2.48 -0.23
N GLY A 258 13.26 3.05 0.91
CA GLY A 258 12.20 4.06 1.02
C GLY A 258 11.05 3.54 1.89
N CYS A 259 11.39 2.98 3.04
CA CYS A 259 10.49 2.28 3.93
C CYS A 259 9.40 3.21 4.45
N LYS A 260 8.15 2.84 4.16
CA LYS A 260 6.99 3.42 4.81
C LYS A 260 7.01 3.15 6.31
N ALA A 261 6.68 4.16 7.11
CA ALA A 261 6.65 4.07 8.56
C ALA A 261 5.72 2.94 9.05
N ASN A 262 4.61 2.67 8.36
CA ASN A 262 3.68 1.63 8.80
C ASN A 262 4.18 0.20 8.56
N ILE A 263 5.16 -0.03 7.67
CA ILE A 263 5.87 -1.32 7.58
C ILE A 263 6.57 -1.59 8.91
N LEU A 264 7.32 -0.59 9.40
CA LEU A 264 8.06 -0.70 10.65
C LEU A 264 7.10 -0.90 11.83
N ARG A 265 6.01 -0.11 11.92
CA ARG A 265 4.97 -0.32 12.94
C ARG A 265 4.37 -1.73 12.88
N SER A 266 4.06 -2.24 11.68
CA SER A 266 3.45 -3.57 11.52
C SER A 266 4.37 -4.69 12.03
N LEU A 267 5.67 -4.64 11.71
CA LEU A 267 6.65 -5.60 12.25
C LEU A 267 6.79 -5.51 13.77
N LEU A 268 6.80 -4.29 14.32
CA LEU A 268 6.93 -4.03 15.76
C LEU A 268 5.67 -4.51 16.52
N ARG A 269 4.47 -4.32 15.96
CA ARG A 269 3.20 -4.84 16.52
C ARG A 269 3.19 -6.36 16.64
N CYS A 270 3.83 -7.05 15.70
CA CYS A 270 4.03 -8.50 15.71
C CYS A 270 5.15 -8.96 16.68
N GLY A 271 5.83 -8.03 17.36
CA GLY A 271 6.83 -8.33 18.40
C GLY A 271 8.25 -8.54 17.88
N ALA A 272 8.57 -8.07 16.67
CA ALA A 272 9.94 -8.06 16.17
C ALA A 272 10.71 -6.82 16.67
N SER A 273 11.98 -6.97 17.04
CA SER A 273 12.94 -5.85 16.95
C SER A 273 13.38 -5.72 15.50
N VAL A 274 13.55 -4.49 15.01
CA VAL A 274 13.91 -4.24 13.62
C VAL A 274 15.12 -3.32 13.56
N THR A 275 16.21 -3.79 12.95
CA THR A 275 17.33 -2.93 12.55
C THR A 275 17.13 -2.53 11.10
N VAL A 276 16.89 -1.25 10.89
CA VAL A 276 16.78 -0.64 9.57
C VAL A 276 18.17 -0.32 9.06
N LEU A 277 18.49 -0.80 7.86
CA LEU A 277 19.78 -0.70 7.20
C LEU A 277 19.65 0.13 5.92
N PRO A 278 20.64 0.95 5.57
CA PRO A 278 20.70 1.62 4.26
C PRO A 278 20.53 0.63 3.09
N TRP A 279 19.97 1.09 1.97
CA TRP A 279 19.68 0.25 0.80
C TRP A 279 20.90 -0.49 0.25
N ASN A 280 22.09 0.11 0.35
CA ASN A 280 23.38 -0.40 -0.13
C ASN A 280 24.24 -1.00 0.98
N TYR A 281 23.65 -1.27 2.16
CA TYR A 281 24.38 -1.86 3.27
C TYR A 281 24.83 -3.28 2.92
N ASP A 282 26.08 -3.64 3.26
CA ASP A 282 26.56 -5.02 3.13
C ASP A 282 25.92 -5.89 4.20
N PHE A 283 24.67 -6.27 3.95
CA PHE A 283 23.88 -7.12 4.81
C PHE A 283 24.57 -8.49 5.01
N ASN A 284 25.22 -9.02 3.97
CA ASN A 284 25.81 -10.35 4.02
C ASN A 284 26.98 -10.45 5.01
N ALA A 285 27.68 -9.34 5.30
CA ALA A 285 28.71 -9.29 6.33
C ALA A 285 28.17 -9.41 7.76
N VAL A 286 26.89 -9.07 7.99
CA VAL A 286 26.29 -9.02 9.33
C VAL A 286 25.09 -9.95 9.52
N ARG A 287 24.67 -10.66 8.45
CA ARG A 287 23.43 -11.43 8.35
C ARG A 287 23.20 -12.41 9.51
N ASP A 288 24.26 -12.97 10.10
CA ASP A 288 24.11 -13.95 11.17
C ASP A 288 23.60 -13.37 12.49
N SER A 289 23.64 -12.05 12.65
CA SER A 289 23.09 -11.32 13.79
C SER A 289 21.56 -11.22 13.77
N PHE A 290 20.90 -11.58 12.65
CA PHE A 290 19.47 -11.37 12.45
C PHE A 290 18.71 -12.68 12.25
N ASP A 291 17.48 -12.78 12.74
CA ASP A 291 16.65 -13.97 12.62
C ASP A 291 15.98 -14.09 11.23
N GLY A 292 15.75 -12.95 10.54
CA GLY A 292 15.12 -12.86 9.21
C GLY A 292 15.38 -11.51 8.54
N LEU A 293 15.13 -11.42 7.23
CA LEU A 293 15.35 -10.21 6.41
C LEU A 293 14.04 -9.71 5.82
N PHE A 294 13.82 -8.41 5.93
CA PHE A 294 12.71 -7.71 5.30
C PHE A 294 13.22 -6.73 4.24
N LEU A 295 12.54 -6.64 3.11
CA LEU A 295 12.85 -5.68 2.03
C LEU A 295 11.67 -4.73 1.85
N SER A 296 11.89 -3.43 2.07
CA SER A 296 10.80 -2.46 2.03
C SER A 296 10.33 -2.10 0.62
N ASN A 297 9.29 -1.26 0.56
CA ASN A 297 8.92 -0.52 -0.64
C ASN A 297 9.99 0.55 -1.01
N GLY A 298 9.83 1.15 -2.19
CA GLY A 298 10.72 2.22 -2.66
C GLY A 298 10.34 2.79 -4.03
N PRO A 299 10.87 3.98 -4.40
CA PRO A 299 10.65 4.62 -5.69
C PRO A 299 11.55 4.08 -6.80
N GLY A 300 11.25 4.46 -8.04
CA GLY A 300 12.16 4.30 -9.17
C GLY A 300 12.18 2.91 -9.79
N SER A 301 13.17 2.70 -10.66
CA SER A 301 13.41 1.40 -11.30
C SER A 301 14.22 0.48 -10.38
N PRO A 302 13.89 -0.82 -10.29
CA PRO A 302 14.72 -1.78 -9.54
C PRO A 302 16.11 -1.96 -10.16
N TYR A 303 16.28 -1.60 -11.45
CA TYR A 303 17.60 -1.61 -12.11
C TYR A 303 18.50 -0.42 -11.74
N SER A 304 18.00 0.55 -10.98
CA SER A 304 18.80 1.69 -10.49
C SER A 304 19.66 1.35 -9.26
N ILE A 305 19.49 0.16 -8.69
CA ILE A 305 20.18 -0.34 -7.49
C ILE A 305 20.72 -1.77 -7.67
N PRO A 306 21.58 -2.03 -8.69
CA PRO A 306 22.06 -3.38 -8.99
C PRO A 306 22.77 -4.06 -7.81
N GLU A 307 23.43 -3.30 -6.94
CA GLU A 307 24.15 -3.82 -5.78
C GLU A 307 23.21 -4.46 -4.75
N ALA A 308 21.97 -3.96 -4.64
CA ALA A 308 20.96 -4.54 -3.77
C ALA A 308 20.46 -5.89 -4.32
N ILE A 309 20.36 -6.03 -5.65
CA ILE A 309 20.00 -7.29 -6.31
C ILE A 309 21.05 -8.36 -5.98
N ASP A 310 22.34 -8.02 -6.12
CA ASP A 310 23.44 -8.94 -5.83
C ASP A 310 23.48 -9.32 -4.34
N THR A 311 23.28 -8.34 -3.45
CA THR A 311 23.22 -8.55 -2.00
C THR A 311 22.10 -9.52 -1.62
N VAL A 312 20.90 -9.31 -2.16
CA VAL A 312 19.72 -10.16 -1.88
C VAL A 312 19.88 -11.53 -2.52
N LYS A 313 20.44 -11.63 -3.73
CA LYS A 313 20.74 -12.91 -4.38
C LYS A 313 21.67 -13.77 -3.53
N LYS A 314 22.77 -13.19 -3.04
CA LYS A 314 23.69 -13.88 -2.14
C LYS A 314 23.00 -14.31 -0.84
N ALA A 315 22.14 -13.47 -0.26
CA ALA A 315 21.37 -13.83 0.92
C ALA A 315 20.41 -15.01 0.64
N ILE A 316 19.68 -14.99 -0.48
CA ILE A 316 18.76 -16.07 -0.87
C ILE A 316 19.48 -17.40 -1.05
N ASP A 317 20.68 -17.39 -1.62
CA ASP A 317 21.42 -18.61 -1.95
C ASP A 317 22.19 -19.19 -0.74
N GLU A 318 22.66 -18.34 0.16
CA GLU A 318 23.53 -18.74 1.28
C GLU A 318 22.86 -18.71 2.66
N TRP A 319 21.84 -17.87 2.87
CA TRP A 319 21.23 -17.60 4.17
C TRP A 319 19.86 -18.28 4.26
N ARG A 320 19.81 -19.47 4.88
CA ARG A 320 18.59 -20.31 5.03
C ARG A 320 17.58 -19.77 6.05
N ARG A 321 17.46 -18.44 6.19
CA ARG A 321 16.50 -17.77 7.10
C ARG A 321 15.39 -17.09 6.27
N PRO A 322 14.20 -16.84 6.85
CA PRO A 322 13.10 -16.28 6.08
C PRO A 322 13.39 -14.88 5.54
N ILE A 323 12.98 -14.63 4.29
CA ILE A 323 13.09 -13.32 3.62
C ILE A 323 11.72 -12.94 3.08
N PHE A 324 11.25 -11.73 3.41
CA PHE A 324 9.99 -11.19 2.90
C PHE A 324 10.18 -9.80 2.28
N GLY A 325 9.68 -9.60 1.06
CA GLY A 325 9.74 -8.31 0.36
C GLY A 325 8.38 -7.72 0.01
N ILE A 326 8.29 -6.39 0.05
CA ILE A 326 7.11 -5.60 -0.33
C ILE A 326 7.47 -4.63 -1.47
N CYS A 327 6.63 -4.53 -2.50
CA CYS A 327 6.75 -3.59 -3.60
C CYS A 327 8.14 -3.63 -4.29
N MET A 328 9.05 -2.68 -4.01
CA MET A 328 10.45 -2.74 -4.47
C MET A 328 11.13 -4.04 -4.01
N GLY A 329 10.89 -4.49 -2.78
CA GLY A 329 11.38 -5.76 -2.27
C GLY A 329 10.95 -6.98 -3.11
N ASN A 330 9.72 -6.98 -3.65
CA ASN A 330 9.26 -8.02 -4.58
C ASN A 330 10.07 -8.01 -5.88
N GLN A 331 10.31 -6.82 -6.43
CA GLN A 331 11.08 -6.67 -7.66
C GLN A 331 12.54 -7.12 -7.47
N ILE A 332 13.18 -6.73 -6.36
CA ILE A 332 14.56 -7.14 -6.05
C ILE A 332 14.66 -8.65 -5.83
N ILE A 333 13.73 -9.28 -5.11
CA ILE A 333 13.71 -10.74 -4.95
C ILE A 333 13.48 -11.42 -6.30
N GLY A 334 12.57 -10.89 -7.14
CA GLY A 334 12.31 -11.43 -8.47
C GLY A 334 13.53 -11.40 -9.37
N LEU A 335 14.23 -10.27 -9.43
CA LEU A 335 15.48 -10.13 -10.18
C LEU A 335 16.57 -11.06 -9.65
N ALA A 336 16.71 -11.16 -8.32
CA ALA A 336 17.64 -12.11 -7.68
C ALA A 336 17.31 -13.57 -8.00
N ALA A 337 16.02 -13.90 -8.18
CA ALA A 337 15.53 -15.21 -8.61
C ALA A 337 15.72 -15.49 -10.11
N GLY A 338 16.12 -14.50 -10.91
CA GLY A 338 16.32 -14.62 -12.35
C GLY A 338 15.12 -14.20 -13.22
N LEU A 339 14.13 -13.52 -12.64
CA LEU A 339 13.07 -12.84 -13.39
C LEU A 339 13.61 -11.52 -13.99
N LYS A 340 12.77 -10.87 -14.80
CA LYS A 340 12.96 -9.51 -15.28
C LYS A 340 11.88 -8.61 -14.70
N ALA A 341 12.17 -7.32 -14.60
CA ALA A 341 11.19 -6.28 -14.37
C ALA A 341 10.96 -5.47 -15.66
N TYR A 342 9.72 -5.11 -15.95
CA TYR A 342 9.35 -4.22 -17.05
C TYR A 342 8.61 -2.98 -16.53
N ARG A 343 8.73 -1.86 -17.25
CA ARG A 343 7.97 -0.63 -16.93
C ARG A 343 6.53 -0.80 -17.42
N MET A 344 5.59 -0.65 -16.51
CA MET A 344 4.16 -0.69 -16.82
C MET A 344 3.74 0.59 -17.53
N LYS A 345 2.66 0.52 -18.31
CA LYS A 345 2.13 1.67 -19.06
C LYS A 345 1.81 2.88 -18.16
N PHE A 346 1.01 2.66 -17.11
CA PHE A 346 0.63 3.70 -16.13
C PHE A 346 0.73 3.20 -14.68
N GLY A 347 1.28 2.01 -14.46
CA GLY A 347 1.41 1.36 -13.15
C GLY A 347 0.09 0.98 -12.47
N ASN A 348 0.18 0.43 -11.27
CA ASN A 348 -0.98 0.22 -10.41
C ASN A 348 -0.85 1.13 -9.18
N ARG A 349 -1.82 2.04 -9.03
CA ARG A 349 -1.79 3.14 -8.05
C ARG A 349 -3.19 3.39 -7.48
N GLY A 350 -3.44 2.90 -6.27
CA GLY A 350 -4.71 3.07 -5.60
C GLY A 350 -4.97 2.07 -4.48
N HIS A 351 -6.07 2.25 -3.77
CA HIS A 351 -6.48 1.42 -2.60
C HIS A 351 -7.56 0.39 -2.94
N ASN A 352 -7.77 0.11 -4.22
CA ASN A 352 -8.83 -0.76 -4.72
C ASN A 352 -8.34 -1.82 -5.70
N GLN A 353 -7.05 -2.18 -5.64
CA GLN A 353 -6.46 -3.12 -6.58
C GLN A 353 -6.73 -4.57 -6.14
N PRO A 354 -7.51 -5.36 -6.90
CA PRO A 354 -7.82 -6.74 -6.57
C PRO A 354 -6.68 -7.67 -6.97
N VAL A 355 -6.23 -8.51 -6.04
CA VAL A 355 -5.26 -9.57 -6.32
C VAL A 355 -5.86 -10.94 -6.02
N VAL A 356 -5.56 -11.93 -6.87
CA VAL A 356 -5.92 -13.33 -6.67
C VAL A 356 -4.72 -14.07 -6.11
N ALA A 357 -4.89 -14.72 -4.96
CA ALA A 357 -3.88 -15.60 -4.38
C ALA A 357 -3.82 -16.91 -5.16
N LEU A 358 -2.67 -17.23 -5.75
CA LEU A 358 -2.42 -18.48 -6.47
C LEU A 358 -1.84 -19.58 -5.56
N ALA A 359 -1.30 -19.19 -4.41
CA ALA A 359 -0.77 -20.14 -3.43
C ALA A 359 -1.06 -19.66 -1.99
N SER A 360 -1.15 -20.61 -1.06
CA SER A 360 -1.24 -20.30 0.37
C SER A 360 0.15 -20.04 0.95
N VAL A 361 0.24 -19.09 1.88
CA VAL A 361 1.39 -18.83 2.74
C VAL A 361 0.83 -18.42 4.10
N GLY A 362 1.39 -19.00 5.17
CA GLY A 362 0.95 -18.74 6.54
C GLY A 362 -0.53 -19.03 6.76
N THR A 363 -1.15 -18.29 7.66
CA THR A 363 -2.56 -18.42 8.05
C THR A 363 -3.46 -17.39 7.38
N SER A 364 -2.91 -16.26 6.95
CA SER A 364 -3.68 -15.12 6.42
C SER A 364 -4.00 -15.25 4.92
N VAL A 365 -3.13 -15.90 4.14
CA VAL A 365 -3.29 -16.02 2.68
C VAL A 365 -3.74 -17.43 2.29
N ARG A 366 -4.81 -17.51 1.49
CA ARG A 366 -5.40 -18.75 1.01
C ARG A 366 -5.52 -18.74 -0.51
N ALA A 367 -4.99 -19.77 -1.16
CA ALA A 367 -5.11 -19.95 -2.61
C ALA A 367 -6.58 -19.90 -3.06
N GLY A 368 -6.84 -19.28 -4.21
CA GLY A 368 -8.17 -19.10 -4.79
C GLY A 368 -8.96 -17.91 -4.23
N ARG A 369 -8.47 -17.22 -3.20
CA ARG A 369 -9.13 -16.01 -2.65
C ARG A 369 -8.68 -14.74 -3.35
N VAL A 370 -9.59 -13.77 -3.38
CA VAL A 370 -9.32 -12.39 -3.78
C VAL A 370 -9.10 -11.54 -2.53
N TYR A 371 -8.12 -10.63 -2.60
CA TYR A 371 -7.84 -9.62 -1.59
C TYR A 371 -7.85 -8.24 -2.25
N ILE A 372 -8.41 -7.23 -1.59
CA ILE A 372 -8.31 -5.84 -2.06
C ILE A 372 -7.07 -5.21 -1.44
N THR A 373 -6.25 -4.56 -2.26
CA THR A 373 -4.91 -4.13 -1.85
C THR A 373 -4.65 -2.67 -2.17
N SER A 374 -3.72 -2.08 -1.41
CA SER A 374 -3.10 -0.81 -1.72
C SER A 374 -1.86 -1.04 -2.58
N GLN A 375 -1.75 -0.33 -3.70
CA GLN A 375 -0.62 -0.45 -4.61
C GLN A 375 -0.09 0.91 -5.03
N ASN A 376 1.23 1.01 -5.19
CA ASN A 376 1.92 2.15 -5.74
C ASN A 376 3.22 1.72 -6.43
N HIS A 377 3.12 1.20 -7.66
CA HIS A 377 4.31 0.81 -8.43
C HIS A 377 4.12 1.04 -9.94
N GLY A 378 5.22 1.39 -10.61
CA GLY A 378 5.31 1.56 -12.07
C GLY A 378 6.04 0.44 -12.80
N TYR A 379 6.56 -0.55 -12.06
CA TYR A 379 7.27 -1.71 -12.60
C TYR A 379 6.60 -2.99 -12.10
N ALA A 380 6.65 -4.05 -12.91
CA ALA A 380 6.15 -5.38 -12.59
C ALA A 380 7.13 -6.45 -13.06
N LEU A 381 7.02 -7.65 -12.49
CA LEU A 381 7.86 -8.79 -12.84
C LEU A 381 7.32 -9.55 -14.05
N GLU A 382 8.22 -10.13 -14.84
CA GLU A 382 7.97 -11.11 -15.91
C GLU A 382 9.13 -12.11 -15.98
N TYR A 383 8.92 -13.33 -16.47
CA TYR A 383 10.03 -14.26 -16.74
C TYR A 383 10.33 -14.32 -18.25
N THR A 384 9.32 -14.75 -19.01
CA THR A 384 9.29 -14.74 -20.47
C THR A 384 8.24 -13.73 -20.91
N HIS A 385 8.59 -12.83 -21.82
CA HIS A 385 7.67 -11.79 -22.29
C HIS A 385 6.38 -12.43 -22.84
N GLY A 386 5.24 -12.08 -22.25
CA GLY A 386 3.93 -12.62 -22.64
C GLY A 386 3.57 -14.02 -22.11
N ALA A 387 4.47 -14.69 -21.37
CA ALA A 387 4.15 -15.97 -20.71
C ALA A 387 3.22 -15.73 -19.51
N ARG A 388 2.21 -16.58 -19.36
CA ARG A 388 1.23 -16.51 -18.28
C ARG A 388 1.58 -17.50 -17.17
N PRO A 389 1.12 -17.25 -15.93
CA PRO A 389 1.17 -18.25 -14.86
C PRO A 389 0.60 -19.59 -15.33
N GLY A 390 1.43 -20.64 -15.30
CA GLY A 390 1.06 -21.99 -15.74
C GLY A 390 1.66 -22.45 -17.07
N ASP A 391 2.26 -21.55 -17.86
CA ASP A 391 2.97 -21.95 -19.07
C ASP A 391 4.25 -22.75 -18.72
N GLU A 392 4.55 -23.81 -19.47
CA GLU A 392 5.73 -24.66 -19.23
C GLU A 392 7.02 -23.85 -19.38
N GLY A 393 7.91 -23.92 -18.39
CA GLY A 393 9.13 -23.12 -18.38
C GLY A 393 8.91 -21.62 -18.15
N ALA A 394 7.76 -21.18 -17.63
CA ALA A 394 7.48 -19.76 -17.35
C ALA A 394 8.05 -19.24 -16.02
N TRP A 395 8.80 -20.06 -15.26
CA TRP A 395 9.35 -19.66 -13.96
C TRP A 395 10.74 -20.26 -13.71
N PRO A 396 11.65 -19.53 -13.03
CA PRO A 396 12.91 -20.08 -12.55
C PRO A 396 12.68 -21.29 -11.63
N LYS A 397 13.56 -22.29 -11.71
CA LYS A 397 13.48 -23.47 -10.83
C LYS A 397 13.46 -23.04 -9.36
N GLY A 398 12.52 -23.59 -8.60
CA GLY A 398 12.36 -23.29 -7.19
C GLY A 398 11.47 -22.09 -6.87
N TRP A 399 10.79 -21.51 -7.87
CA TRP A 399 9.93 -20.33 -7.74
C TRP A 399 8.59 -20.51 -8.44
N ILE A 400 7.56 -19.88 -7.89
CA ILE A 400 6.20 -19.83 -8.44
C ILE A 400 5.57 -18.44 -8.19
N PRO A 401 4.58 -18.04 -8.99
CA PRO A 401 3.79 -16.86 -8.67
C PRO A 401 2.97 -17.11 -7.41
N TRP A 402 2.82 -16.08 -6.59
CA TRP A 402 2.02 -16.11 -5.38
C TRP A 402 0.72 -15.33 -5.55
N PHE A 403 0.77 -14.17 -6.19
CA PHE A 403 -0.41 -13.36 -6.50
C PHE A 403 -0.38 -12.89 -7.95
N VAL A 404 -1.57 -12.65 -8.49
CA VAL A 404 -1.77 -11.97 -9.78
C VAL A 404 -2.83 -10.89 -9.65
N ASN A 405 -2.68 -9.81 -10.40
CA ASN A 405 -3.66 -8.74 -10.45
C ASN A 405 -4.90 -9.24 -11.22
N ALA A 406 -6.10 -9.08 -10.65
CA ALA A 406 -7.33 -9.56 -11.30
C ALA A 406 -7.78 -8.66 -12.47
N ASN A 407 -7.29 -7.42 -12.55
CA ASN A 407 -7.65 -6.48 -13.61
C ASN A 407 -6.76 -6.64 -14.86
N ASP A 408 -5.44 -6.75 -14.68
CA ASP A 408 -4.46 -6.72 -15.78
C ASP A 408 -3.57 -7.98 -15.90
N GLY A 409 -3.68 -8.91 -14.96
CA GLY A 409 -2.93 -10.18 -14.97
C GLY A 409 -1.45 -10.05 -14.63
N SER A 410 -0.97 -8.87 -14.21
CA SER A 410 0.42 -8.69 -13.79
C SER A 410 0.75 -9.52 -12.54
N ILE A 411 2.03 -9.85 -12.36
CA ILE A 411 2.52 -10.61 -11.20
C ILE A 411 2.55 -9.69 -9.98
N GLU A 412 1.82 -10.09 -8.95
CA GLU A 412 1.62 -9.31 -7.71
C GLU A 412 2.32 -9.92 -6.51
N GLY A 413 3.08 -11.00 -6.73
CA GLY A 413 3.89 -11.64 -5.71
C GLY A 413 4.48 -12.93 -6.20
N ILE A 414 5.57 -13.35 -5.57
CA ILE A 414 6.29 -14.59 -5.88
C ILE A 414 6.63 -15.32 -4.59
N LYS A 415 6.82 -16.63 -4.67
CA LYS A 415 7.32 -17.42 -3.54
C LYS A 415 8.22 -18.55 -3.99
N SER A 416 9.14 -18.93 -3.11
CA SER A 416 9.94 -20.13 -3.28
C SER A 416 9.11 -21.38 -3.07
N THR A 417 9.43 -22.44 -3.80
CA THR A 417 8.78 -23.75 -3.65
C THR A 417 9.40 -24.54 -2.49
N PRO A 418 8.67 -25.47 -1.86
CA PRO A 418 9.20 -26.26 -0.75
C PRO A 418 10.49 -27.02 -1.08
N ASP A 419 10.60 -27.59 -2.29
CA ASP A 419 11.77 -28.34 -2.76
C ASP A 419 13.01 -27.49 -3.00
N SER A 420 12.88 -26.16 -3.07
CA SER A 420 14.03 -25.25 -3.14
C SER A 420 14.82 -25.17 -1.81
N GLY A 421 14.18 -25.55 -0.70
CA GLY A 421 14.72 -25.34 0.65
C GLY A 421 14.92 -23.86 1.01
N LYS A 422 14.28 -22.94 0.28
CA LYS A 422 14.28 -21.50 0.53
C LYS A 422 12.98 -21.12 1.24
N ALA A 423 13.05 -20.15 2.15
CA ALA A 423 11.89 -19.57 2.85
C ALA A 423 11.71 -18.11 2.41
N VAL A 424 11.41 -17.90 1.12
CA VAL A 424 11.39 -16.56 0.53
C VAL A 424 10.07 -16.32 -0.18
N TRP A 425 9.43 -15.19 0.11
CA TRP A 425 8.25 -14.75 -0.61
C TRP A 425 8.21 -13.23 -0.67
N ALA A 426 7.38 -12.70 -1.56
CA ALA A 426 7.23 -11.27 -1.70
C ALA A 426 5.87 -10.91 -2.30
N ALA A 427 5.36 -9.73 -1.95
CA ALA A 427 4.14 -9.15 -2.49
C ALA A 427 4.47 -7.80 -3.15
N GLN A 428 3.87 -7.53 -4.29
CA GLN A 428 4.07 -6.30 -5.05
C GLN A 428 3.22 -5.14 -4.48
N PHE A 429 2.09 -5.47 -3.85
CA PHE A 429 1.24 -4.55 -3.12
C PHE A 429 1.73 -4.28 -1.69
N HIS A 430 1.01 -3.43 -0.96
CA HIS A 430 1.37 -2.92 0.37
C HIS A 430 0.46 -3.47 1.49
N PRO A 431 0.78 -4.67 2.05
CA PRO A 431 0.09 -5.25 3.21
C PRO A 431 0.02 -4.34 4.43
N GLU A 432 0.96 -3.41 4.60
CA GLU A 432 1.00 -2.47 5.72
C GLU A 432 -0.06 -1.37 5.60
N HIS A 433 -0.78 -1.29 4.48
CA HIS A 433 -1.83 -0.29 4.27
C HIS A 433 -1.36 1.15 4.61
N ALA A 434 -1.95 1.77 5.63
CA ALA A 434 -1.93 3.20 5.94
C ALA A 434 -2.68 4.06 4.92
N GLY A 435 -4.00 3.84 4.88
CA GLY A 435 -4.96 4.61 4.10
C GLY A 435 -5.83 3.78 3.16
N GLY A 436 -5.39 2.57 2.80
CA GLY A 436 -6.18 1.59 2.06
C GLY A 436 -6.57 0.36 2.91
N PRO A 437 -7.05 -0.72 2.28
CA PRO A 437 -7.64 -1.88 2.97
C PRO A 437 -6.62 -2.66 3.80
N GLU A 438 -7.10 -3.25 4.90
CA GLU A 438 -6.29 -4.04 5.85
C GLU A 438 -6.31 -5.55 5.55
N ASP A 439 -6.94 -5.97 4.45
CA ASP A 439 -7.20 -7.37 4.08
C ASP A 439 -5.97 -8.28 4.08
N CYS A 440 -4.78 -7.70 3.90
CA CYS A 440 -3.50 -8.41 3.84
C CYS A 440 -2.57 -8.18 5.05
N ALA A 441 -3.00 -7.43 6.07
CA ALA A 441 -2.16 -7.08 7.21
C ALA A 441 -1.63 -8.31 7.99
N GLY A 442 -2.36 -9.43 7.95
CA GLY A 442 -1.95 -10.70 8.57
C GLY A 442 -0.63 -11.28 8.04
N MET A 443 -0.15 -10.84 6.88
CA MET A 443 1.12 -11.28 6.29
C MET A 443 2.34 -10.94 7.19
N PHE A 444 2.27 -9.88 7.98
CA PHE A 444 3.34 -9.54 8.94
C PHE A 444 3.44 -10.55 10.09
N GLU A 445 2.30 -10.97 10.64
CA GLU A 445 2.27 -11.97 11.70
C GLU A 445 2.76 -13.32 11.17
N ASP A 446 2.32 -13.72 9.97
CA ASP A 446 2.78 -14.95 9.32
C ASP A 446 4.31 -14.93 9.11
N PHE A 447 4.88 -13.80 8.69
CA PHE A 447 6.34 -13.67 8.54
C PHE A 447 7.07 -13.76 9.87
N VAL A 448 6.65 -13.02 10.89
CA VAL A 448 7.30 -13.05 12.20
C VAL A 448 7.20 -14.43 12.84
N ALA A 449 6.05 -15.10 12.73
CA ALA A 449 5.86 -16.47 13.20
C ALA A 449 6.80 -17.46 12.50
N GLN A 450 6.99 -17.33 11.18
CA GLN A 450 7.91 -18.19 10.42
C GLN A 450 9.38 -17.93 10.79
N VAL A 451 9.76 -16.68 11.04
CA VAL A 451 11.10 -16.33 11.54
C VAL A 451 11.34 -16.91 12.92
N GLU A 452 10.36 -16.80 13.81
CA GLU A 452 10.43 -17.34 15.16
C GLU A 452 10.57 -18.87 15.15
N TYR A 453 9.77 -19.55 14.34
CA TYR A 453 9.88 -21.00 14.14
C TYR A 453 11.29 -21.40 13.66
N ALA A 454 11.79 -20.73 12.61
CA ALA A 454 13.13 -21.02 12.08
C ALA A 454 14.24 -20.78 13.12
N LYS A 455 14.10 -19.75 13.96
CA LYS A 455 15.01 -19.45 15.07
C LYS A 455 15.03 -20.56 16.13
N GLN A 456 13.85 -21.06 16.51
CA GLN A 456 13.73 -22.13 17.50
C GLN A 456 14.30 -23.45 16.98
N SER A 457 14.01 -23.83 15.74
CA SER A 457 14.54 -25.05 15.12
C SER A 457 16.08 -25.08 15.09
N ARG A 458 16.73 -23.96 14.76
CA ARG A 458 18.21 -23.84 14.79
C ARG A 458 18.80 -24.02 16.19
N ARG A 459 18.11 -23.52 17.23
CA ARG A 459 18.57 -23.69 18.62
C ARG A 459 18.54 -25.16 19.06
N VAL A 460 17.56 -25.92 18.58
CA VAL A 460 17.45 -27.36 18.86
C VAL A 460 18.56 -28.13 18.14
N GLU A 461 18.83 -27.84 16.87
CA GLU A 461 19.89 -28.48 16.08
C GLU A 461 21.30 -28.21 16.64
N GLN A 462 21.56 -26.99 17.14
CA GLN A 462 22.85 -26.61 17.73
C GLN A 462 23.01 -27.08 19.19
N GLY A 463 21.91 -27.43 19.86
CA GLY A 463 21.85 -27.67 21.30
C GLY A 463 21.48 -29.09 21.69
N GLY A 464 21.90 -30.11 20.93
CA GLY A 464 21.65 -31.53 21.21
C GLY A 464 22.17 -32.02 22.56
N ASN A 465 21.52 -31.64 23.65
CA ASN A 465 21.41 -32.36 24.92
C ASN A 465 20.28 -31.73 25.75
N PHE A 466 19.02 -32.09 25.48
CA PHE A 466 17.96 -31.90 26.47
C PHE A 466 18.14 -32.96 27.56
N ALA A 467 18.77 -32.58 28.67
CA ALA A 467 18.69 -33.36 29.90
C ALA A 467 17.21 -33.45 30.29
N SER A 468 16.72 -34.67 30.41
CA SER A 468 15.38 -34.97 30.88
C SER A 468 15.17 -34.42 32.29
N SER A 469 14.40 -33.35 32.42
CA SER A 469 13.71 -33.03 33.66
C SER A 469 12.22 -32.96 33.38
N THR A 470 11.53 -34.01 33.81
CA THR A 470 10.08 -34.09 33.92
C THR A 470 9.55 -32.93 34.77
N SER A 471 8.80 -32.02 34.15
CA SER A 471 7.73 -31.30 34.82
C SER A 471 6.62 -31.03 33.82
N SER A 472 5.49 -31.67 34.05
CA SER A 472 4.24 -31.50 33.31
C SER A 472 3.76 -30.05 33.34
N ALA A 473 3.95 -29.33 32.24
CA ALA A 473 3.19 -28.14 31.91
C ALA A 473 2.83 -28.22 30.43
N SER A 474 1.55 -28.06 30.15
CA SER A 474 0.92 -28.22 28.83
C SER A 474 1.62 -27.40 27.75
N ALA A 475 2.38 -28.08 26.90
CA ALA A 475 2.81 -27.54 25.62
C ALA A 475 1.55 -27.36 24.76
N GLY A 476 1.13 -26.11 24.57
CA GLY A 476 0.25 -25.73 23.47
C GLY A 476 0.99 -25.98 22.16
N GLY A 477 0.84 -27.18 21.61
CA GLY A 477 1.41 -27.55 20.32
C GLY A 477 0.83 -26.66 19.22
N VAL A 478 1.70 -26.05 18.42
CA VAL A 478 1.31 -25.34 17.20
C VAL A 478 0.90 -26.38 16.15
N PRO A 479 -0.26 -26.27 15.48
CA PRO A 479 -0.75 -27.29 14.55
C PRO A 479 0.15 -27.49 13.33
N ALA A 480 0.21 -28.71 12.83
CA ALA A 480 0.90 -29.12 11.60
C ALA A 480 0.40 -28.42 10.30
N GLU A 481 -0.63 -27.57 10.39
CA GLU A 481 -1.24 -26.83 9.29
C GLU A 481 -0.38 -25.66 8.74
N LEU A 482 0.75 -25.33 9.39
CA LEU A 482 1.73 -24.34 8.88
C LEU A 482 2.53 -24.86 7.67
N LEU A 483 2.50 -26.16 7.39
CA LEU A 483 3.06 -26.80 6.20
C LEU A 483 1.89 -27.34 5.38
N GLY A 484 1.19 -26.45 4.68
CA GLY A 484 0.04 -26.85 3.86
C GLY A 484 0.43 -27.93 2.84
N GLU A 485 -0.08 -29.15 3.02
CA GLU A 485 -0.16 -30.14 1.96
C GLU A 485 -1.11 -29.63 0.87
N LEU A 486 -0.69 -29.77 -0.39
CA LEU A 486 -1.56 -29.54 -1.54
C LEU A 486 -2.74 -30.53 -1.49
N PRO A 487 -3.98 -30.11 -1.80
CA PRO A 487 -5.01 -31.06 -2.16
C PRO A 487 -4.51 -31.86 -3.36
N ARG A 488 -4.46 -33.19 -3.26
CA ARG A 488 -4.29 -34.07 -4.42
C ARG A 488 -5.58 -34.02 -5.25
N GLY A 489 -5.73 -32.97 -6.04
CA GLY A 489 -6.70 -32.85 -7.11
C GLY A 489 -5.96 -32.68 -8.43
N GLN A 490 -6.19 -33.57 -9.39
CA GLN A 490 -5.66 -33.40 -10.74
C GLN A 490 -6.18 -32.08 -11.34
N PRO A 491 -5.37 -31.36 -12.13
CA PRO A 491 -5.84 -30.19 -12.86
C PRO A 491 -6.63 -30.65 -14.08
N GLN A 492 -7.91 -30.98 -13.87
CA GLN A 492 -8.89 -31.04 -14.95
C GLN A 492 -10.13 -30.26 -14.51
N ASP A 493 -10.61 -29.41 -15.42
CA ASP A 493 -11.88 -28.68 -15.38
C ASP A 493 -12.01 -27.44 -14.46
N VAL A 494 -11.22 -26.40 -14.73
CA VAL A 494 -11.64 -24.99 -14.49
C VAL A 494 -11.64 -24.14 -15.77
N LEU A 495 -11.51 -24.78 -16.95
CA LEU A 495 -11.79 -24.17 -18.25
C LEU A 495 -13.01 -24.86 -18.87
N GLY A 496 -14.17 -24.61 -18.28
CA GLY A 496 -15.45 -25.07 -18.81
C GLY A 496 -15.85 -24.26 -20.03
N SER A 497 -15.85 -24.93 -21.19
CA SER A 497 -16.57 -24.63 -22.42
C SER A 497 -16.36 -23.24 -23.06
N SER A 498 -15.59 -23.27 -24.16
CA SER A 498 -15.70 -22.35 -25.29
C SER A 498 -17.15 -22.28 -25.82
N GLY A 499 -17.91 -21.30 -25.34
CA GLY A 499 -19.10 -20.82 -26.03
C GLY A 499 -18.68 -19.80 -27.09
N SER A 500 -18.69 -20.20 -28.36
CA SER A 500 -18.51 -19.31 -29.50
C SER A 500 -19.61 -18.24 -29.51
N ILE A 501 -19.27 -16.99 -29.18
CA ILE A 501 -20.09 -15.84 -29.54
C ILE A 501 -19.60 -15.36 -30.91
N SER A 502 -20.35 -15.77 -31.94
CA SER A 502 -20.31 -15.19 -33.27
C SER A 502 -20.76 -13.73 -33.18
N VAL A 503 -19.85 -12.78 -33.35
CA VAL A 503 -20.21 -11.40 -33.68
C VAL A 503 -20.43 -11.36 -35.19
N ALA A 504 -21.70 -11.29 -35.60
CA ALA A 504 -22.06 -10.98 -36.98
C ALA A 504 -21.82 -9.48 -37.25
N ALA A 505 -21.40 -9.22 -38.50
CA ALA A 505 -20.96 -7.99 -39.15
C ALA A 505 -21.51 -6.64 -38.64
#